data_AF-A0A820M233-F1
#
_entry.id   AF-A0A820M233-F1
#
_cell.length_a   1.000
_cell.length_b   1.000
_cell.length_c   1.000
_cell.angle_alpha   90.00
_cell.angle_beta   90.00
_cell.angle_gamma   90.00
#
_symmetry.space_group_name_H-M   'P 1'
#
loop_
_entity.id
_entity.type
_entity.pdbx_description
1 polymer ?
#
loop_
_entity_poly.entity_id
_entity_poly.type
_entity_poly.pdbx_seq_one_letter_code
_entity_poly.pdbx_strand_id
1 'polypeptide(L)'
;SIHTTMEATIELPVSWKPAVQQVTIQRESWDHKIEFLLAVIGYAVDLGNVWRFPTAVYMNGGGAFFIPYFILLIFGGLPLFYMELALGQYHRSGVFTICPLVKGVGWATVLINFMMAMFYNTIISWAVYYLVMSFNGFRSELPWKGCHHAWNTECCVAADVKEY
;
A
#
# COMPACT_ATOMS: atom_id res chain seq x y z
N SER A 1 8.03 -47.06 -70.61
CA SER A 1 8.24 -45.80 -69.89
C SER A 1 6.87 -45.15 -69.74
N ILE A 2 5.99 -45.64 -68.86
CA ILE A 2 5.93 -45.39 -67.41
C ILE A 2 5.74 -43.88 -67.11
N HIS A 3 4.49 -43.40 -67.04
CA HIS A 3 3.84 -42.97 -65.79
C HIS A 3 2.57 -42.16 -66.09
N THR A 4 1.43 -42.82 -65.88
CA THR A 4 0.20 -42.19 -65.40
C THR A 4 0.44 -41.75 -63.95
N THR A 5 0.18 -40.48 -63.61
CA THR A 5 0.02 -39.99 -62.23
C THR A 5 -1.03 -38.88 -62.27
N MET A 6 -2.30 -39.22 -62.07
CA MET A 6 -2.98 -39.20 -60.76
C MET A 6 -3.04 -37.80 -60.15
N GLU A 7 -4.26 -37.25 -60.18
CA GLU A 7 -4.73 -36.16 -59.34
C GLU A 7 -4.38 -36.45 -57.88
N ALA A 8 -3.78 -35.47 -57.21
CA ALA A 8 -3.72 -35.42 -55.76
C ALA A 8 -4.08 -34.00 -55.33
N THR A 9 -5.38 -33.70 -55.38
CA THR A 9 -6.00 -32.69 -54.52
C THR A 9 -5.76 -33.14 -53.09
N ILE A 10 -4.73 -32.60 -52.46
CA ILE A 10 -4.52 -32.73 -51.02
C ILE A 10 -5.60 -31.85 -50.37
N GLU A 11 -6.79 -32.41 -50.16
CA GLU A 11 -7.72 -31.86 -49.20
C GLU A 11 -7.09 -32.06 -47.81
N LEU A 12 -6.56 -30.99 -47.22
CA LEU A 12 -6.15 -30.99 -45.83
C LEU A 12 -7.41 -31.17 -44.97
N PRO A 13 -7.58 -32.29 -44.25
CA PRO A 13 -8.66 -32.41 -43.30
C PRO A 13 -8.27 -31.65 -42.03
N VAL A 14 -9.28 -31.13 -41.34
CA VAL A 14 -9.21 -30.46 -40.04
C VAL A 14 -8.81 -28.99 -40.11
N SER A 15 -9.85 -28.16 -40.14
CA SER A 15 -9.88 -26.75 -39.76
C SER A 15 -9.25 -26.56 -38.36
N TRP A 16 -7.93 -26.40 -38.29
CA TRP A 16 -7.27 -25.81 -37.13
C TRP A 16 -7.55 -24.31 -37.11
N LYS A 17 -8.78 -23.94 -36.71
CA LYS A 17 -9.00 -22.60 -36.14
C LYS A 17 -8.38 -22.67 -34.73
N PRO A 18 -7.32 -21.92 -34.41
CA PRO A 18 -6.89 -21.83 -33.03
C PRO A 18 -8.10 -21.36 -32.23
N ALA A 19 -8.57 -22.17 -31.28
CA ALA A 19 -9.51 -21.72 -30.29
C ALA A 19 -8.77 -20.65 -29.48
N VAL A 20 -8.88 -19.39 -29.91
CA VAL A 20 -8.52 -18.25 -29.06
C VAL A 20 -9.56 -18.29 -27.96
N GLN A 21 -9.24 -19.03 -26.90
CA GLN A 21 -9.97 -18.96 -25.66
C GLN A 21 -9.76 -17.53 -25.16
N GLN A 22 -10.73 -16.65 -25.45
CA GLN A 22 -10.77 -15.33 -24.86
C GLN A 22 -10.88 -15.56 -23.36
N VAL A 23 -9.75 -15.54 -22.66
CA VAL A 23 -9.73 -15.40 -21.22
C VAL A 23 -10.29 -14.00 -20.97
N THR A 24 -11.61 -13.88 -20.87
CA THR A 24 -12.23 -12.71 -20.30
C THR A 24 -11.80 -12.70 -18.85
N ILE A 25 -10.73 -11.96 -18.55
CA ILE A 25 -10.28 -11.72 -17.18
C ILE A 25 -11.44 -10.97 -16.50
N GLN A 26 -12.32 -11.74 -15.86
CA GLN A 26 -13.41 -11.19 -15.09
C GLN A 26 -12.79 -10.59 -13.84
N ARG A 27 -13.02 -9.29 -13.63
CA ARG A 27 -12.44 -8.59 -12.49
C ARG A 27 -13.04 -9.17 -11.20
N GLU A 28 -12.16 -9.60 -10.32
CA GLU A 28 -12.50 -9.99 -8.95
C GLU A 28 -13.21 -8.83 -8.24
N SER A 29 -14.36 -9.12 -7.63
CA SER A 29 -15.12 -8.19 -6.79
C SER A 29 -14.98 -8.57 -5.33
N TRP A 30 -15.08 -7.58 -4.45
CA TRP A 30 -15.19 -7.83 -3.01
C TRP A 30 -16.46 -8.63 -2.70
N ASP A 31 -16.34 -9.64 -1.83
CA ASP A 31 -17.49 -10.46 -1.43
C ASP A 31 -18.41 -9.66 -0.49
N HIS A 32 -17.79 -8.83 0.37
CA HIS A 32 -18.51 -7.97 1.30
C HIS A 32 -18.06 -6.50 1.25
N LYS A 33 -19.03 -5.57 1.36
CA LYS A 33 -18.76 -4.12 1.41
C LYS A 33 -17.88 -3.72 2.59
N ILE A 34 -17.94 -4.48 3.69
CA ILE A 34 -17.15 -4.22 4.90
C ILE A 34 -15.66 -4.47 4.62
N GLU A 35 -15.31 -5.47 3.82
CA GLU A 35 -13.91 -5.75 3.46
C GLU A 35 -13.30 -4.57 2.69
N PHE A 36 -14.07 -4.04 1.73
CA PHE A 36 -13.67 -2.83 1.01
C PHE A 36 -13.51 -1.63 1.96
N LEU A 37 -14.46 -1.42 2.88
CA LEU A 37 -14.39 -0.31 3.84
C LEU A 37 -13.17 -0.45 4.77
N LEU A 38 -12.92 -1.64 5.28
CA LEU A 38 -11.77 -1.93 6.14
C LEU A 38 -10.45 -1.75 5.39
N ALA A 39 -10.37 -2.15 4.13
CA ALA A 39 -9.18 -1.93 3.30
C ALA A 39 -8.91 -0.43 3.09
N VAL A 40 -9.96 0.37 2.83
CA VAL A 40 -9.84 1.82 2.67
C VAL A 40 -9.46 2.52 3.97
N ILE A 41 -10.04 2.12 5.10
CA ILE A 41 -9.66 2.65 6.42
C ILE A 41 -8.22 2.27 6.76
N GLY A 42 -7.82 1.03 6.50
CA GLY A 42 -6.45 0.56 6.71
C GLY A 42 -5.42 1.29 5.84
N TYR A 43 -5.81 1.73 4.64
CA TYR A 43 -4.99 2.61 3.81
C TYR A 43 -4.92 4.05 4.35
N ALA A 44 -6.01 4.56 4.93
CA ALA A 44 -6.08 5.93 5.44
C ALA A 44 -5.42 6.12 6.82
N VAL A 45 -5.36 5.06 7.63
CA VAL A 45 -4.75 5.10 8.96
C VAL A 45 -3.31 4.63 8.88
N ASP A 46 -2.37 5.52 9.14
CA ASP A 46 -0.94 5.22 9.12
C ASP A 46 -0.24 5.63 10.44
N LEU A 47 1.06 5.35 10.51
CA LEU A 47 1.92 5.73 11.63
C LEU A 47 2.12 7.25 11.74
N GLY A 48 1.94 7.98 10.63
CA GLY A 48 1.92 9.44 10.60
C GLY A 48 0.79 10.01 11.46
N ASN A 49 -0.37 9.37 11.48
CA ASN A 49 -1.48 9.76 12.35
C ASN A 49 -1.13 9.65 13.85
N VAL A 50 -0.21 8.77 14.21
CA VAL A 50 0.18 8.52 15.62
C VAL A 50 1.20 9.54 16.13
N TRP A 51 2.26 9.84 15.36
CA TRP A 51 3.31 10.76 15.83
C TRP A 51 3.26 12.14 15.18
N ARG A 52 2.91 12.23 13.90
CA ARG A 52 3.08 13.47 13.12
C ARG A 52 1.92 14.40 13.38
N PHE A 53 0.71 13.85 13.42
CA PHE A 53 -0.48 14.64 13.70
C PHE A 53 -0.42 15.30 15.10
N PRO A 54 -0.12 14.59 16.21
CA PRO A 54 0.01 15.25 17.50
C PRO A 54 1.13 16.27 17.56
N THR A 55 2.28 15.98 16.94
CA THR A 55 3.41 16.93 16.88
C THR A 55 3.01 18.20 16.12
N ALA A 56 2.30 18.07 15.00
CA ALA A 56 1.82 19.20 14.23
C ALA A 56 0.78 20.04 15.00
N VAL A 57 -0.15 19.39 15.71
CA VAL A 57 -1.12 20.07 16.58
C VAL A 57 -0.38 20.85 17.67
N TYR A 58 0.59 20.22 18.35
CA TYR A 58 1.36 20.86 19.41
C TYR A 58 2.12 22.09 18.93
N MET A 59 2.81 22.01 17.79
CA MET A 59 3.62 23.11 17.26
C MET A 59 2.79 24.25 16.65
N ASN A 60 1.57 23.98 16.17
CA ASN A 60 0.72 24.96 15.47
C ASN A 60 -0.40 25.55 16.35
N GLY A 61 -0.15 25.74 17.64
CA GLY A 61 -1.11 26.39 18.55
C GLY A 61 -2.15 25.45 19.17
N GLY A 62 -1.84 24.15 19.26
CA GLY A 62 -2.65 23.16 19.97
C GLY A 62 -4.06 23.06 19.41
N GLY A 63 -5.07 23.24 20.26
CA GLY A 63 -6.48 23.13 19.89
C GLY A 63 -6.94 24.07 18.76
N ALA A 64 -6.26 25.22 18.56
CA ALA A 64 -6.62 26.15 17.49
C ALA A 64 -6.34 25.58 16.07
N PHE A 65 -5.41 24.63 15.94
CA PHE A 65 -5.06 23.98 14.67
C PHE A 65 -6.24 23.22 14.04
N PHE A 66 -7.21 22.77 14.85
CA PHE A 66 -8.36 22.02 14.35
C PHE A 66 -9.26 22.83 13.43
N ILE A 67 -9.37 24.15 13.63
CA ILE A 67 -10.21 25.02 12.81
C ILE A 67 -9.77 24.99 11.33
N PRO A 68 -8.52 25.37 10.98
CA PRO A 68 -8.05 25.27 9.60
C PRO A 68 -7.95 23.81 9.12
N TYR A 69 -7.65 22.86 10.00
CA TYR A 69 -7.60 21.43 9.65
C TYR A 69 -8.95 20.91 9.12
N PHE A 70 -10.06 21.17 9.83
CA PHE A 70 -11.38 20.72 9.39
C PHE A 70 -11.86 21.45 8.13
N ILE A 71 -11.54 22.74 7.97
CA ILE A 71 -11.84 23.49 6.74
C ILE A 71 -11.15 22.83 5.54
N LEU A 72 -9.83 22.61 5.63
CA LEU A 72 -9.06 21.96 4.57
C LEU A 72 -9.51 20.52 4.31
N LEU A 73 -9.92 19.79 5.36
CA LEU A 73 -10.45 18.44 5.24
C LEU A 73 -11.78 18.43 4.46
N ILE A 74 -12.72 19.32 4.79
CA ILE A 74 -14.05 19.33 4.16
C ILE A 74 -14.01 19.85 2.72
N PHE A 75 -13.22 20.91 2.45
CA PHE A 75 -13.18 21.52 1.13
C PHE A 75 -12.12 20.94 0.19
N GLY A 76 -11.06 20.34 0.73
CA GLY A 76 -9.96 19.76 -0.06
C GLY A 76 -9.88 18.24 0.07
N GLY A 77 -9.70 17.74 1.29
CA GLY A 77 -9.45 16.31 1.56
C GLY A 77 -10.59 15.40 1.10
N LEU A 78 -11.80 15.63 1.62
CA LEU A 78 -12.99 14.81 1.34
C LEU A 78 -13.39 14.84 -0.15
N PRO A 79 -13.43 16.00 -0.85
CA PRO A 79 -13.79 16.02 -2.27
C PRO A 79 -12.79 15.27 -3.14
N LEU A 80 -11.48 15.43 -2.90
CA LEU A 80 -10.44 14.72 -3.66
C LEU A 80 -10.51 13.21 -3.40
N PHE A 81 -10.66 12.80 -2.14
CA PHE A 81 -10.79 11.40 -1.77
C PHE A 81 -12.04 10.75 -2.39
N TYR A 82 -13.18 11.44 -2.33
CA TYR A 82 -14.42 10.96 -2.93
C TYR A 82 -14.30 10.83 -4.45
N MET A 83 -13.69 11.82 -5.12
CA MET A 83 -13.47 11.81 -6.57
C MET A 83 -12.61 10.62 -6.98
N GLU A 84 -11.50 10.36 -6.28
CA GLU A 84 -10.60 9.22 -6.52
C GLU A 84 -11.37 7.88 -6.44
N LEU A 85 -12.14 7.70 -5.36
CA LEU A 85 -12.94 6.49 -5.17
C LEU A 85 -14.03 6.34 -6.24
N ALA A 86 -14.75 7.42 -6.55
CA ALA A 86 -15.79 7.41 -7.57
C ALA A 86 -15.22 7.06 -8.96
N LEU A 87 -14.08 7.64 -9.33
CA LEU A 87 -13.39 7.35 -10.59
C LEU A 87 -12.92 5.90 -10.66
N GLY A 88 -12.36 5.37 -9.57
CA GLY A 88 -11.92 3.97 -9.48
C GLY A 88 -13.07 2.97 -9.60
N GLN A 89 -14.22 3.28 -9.01
CA GLN A 89 -15.44 2.45 -9.09
C GLN A 89 -16.14 2.57 -10.45
N TYR A 90 -16.13 3.75 -11.07
CA TYR A 90 -16.79 3.99 -12.37
C TYR A 90 -16.02 3.37 -13.54
N HIS A 91 -14.73 3.68 -13.68
CA HIS A 91 -13.93 3.19 -14.80
C HIS A 91 -13.59 1.70 -14.68
N ARG A 92 -13.67 1.15 -13.47
CA ARG A 92 -13.33 -0.24 -13.14
C ARG A 92 -12.00 -0.70 -13.75
N SER A 93 -11.08 0.23 -13.96
CA SER A 93 -9.78 0.01 -14.60
C SER A 93 -8.73 0.90 -13.93
N GLY A 94 -7.45 0.58 -14.12
CA GLY A 94 -6.35 1.38 -13.56
C GLY A 94 -6.24 2.75 -14.23
N VAL A 95 -5.41 3.63 -13.67
CA VAL A 95 -5.19 5.01 -14.13
C VAL A 95 -4.79 5.11 -15.62
N PHE A 96 -4.30 4.01 -16.21
CA PHE A 96 -3.78 3.94 -17.58
C PHE A 96 -4.82 3.96 -18.71
N THR A 97 -6.11 3.77 -18.43
CA THR A 97 -7.16 3.60 -19.44
C THR A 97 -8.11 4.79 -19.59
N ILE A 98 -8.01 5.80 -18.73
CA ILE A 98 -8.95 6.94 -18.71
C ILE A 98 -8.63 7.96 -19.82
N CYS A 99 -7.38 8.39 -19.95
CA CYS A 99 -6.93 9.30 -21.00
C CYS A 99 -5.44 9.08 -21.32
N PRO A 100 -5.02 9.08 -22.60
CA PRO A 100 -3.61 8.91 -22.95
C PRO A 100 -2.70 9.99 -22.35
N LEU A 101 -3.21 11.19 -22.08
CA LEU A 101 -2.47 12.28 -21.45
C LEU A 101 -2.15 12.00 -19.97
N VAL A 102 -3.04 11.30 -19.26
CA VAL A 102 -2.86 10.97 -17.82
C VAL A 102 -2.09 9.67 -17.60
N LYS A 103 -1.67 8.97 -18.66
CA LYS A 103 -0.84 7.76 -18.54
C LYS A 103 0.47 8.02 -17.80
N GLY A 104 1.07 9.20 -17.97
CA GLY A 104 2.28 9.60 -17.25
C GLY A 104 2.07 9.67 -15.73
N VAL A 105 0.89 10.12 -15.29
CA VAL A 105 0.51 10.16 -13.87
C VAL A 105 0.43 8.74 -13.29
N GLY A 106 -0.12 7.78 -14.04
CA GLY A 106 -0.15 6.38 -13.63
C GLY A 106 1.25 5.81 -13.34
N TRP A 107 2.22 6.06 -14.24
CA TRP A 107 3.60 5.62 -14.03
C TRP A 107 4.27 6.31 -12.85
N ALA A 108 4.04 7.62 -12.67
CA ALA A 108 4.54 8.37 -11.54
C ALA A 108 4.01 7.81 -10.21
N THR A 109 2.70 7.50 -10.13
CA THR A 109 2.08 6.90 -8.94
C THR A 109 2.67 5.53 -8.61
N VAL A 110 2.92 4.68 -9.62
CA VAL A 110 3.58 3.38 -9.41
C VAL A 110 4.99 3.56 -8.84
N LEU A 111 5.77 4.50 -9.39
CA LEU A 111 7.12 4.78 -8.90
C LEU A 111 7.10 5.30 -7.45
N ILE A 112 6.22 6.25 -7.13
CA ILE A 112 6.08 6.79 -5.77
C ILE A 112 5.69 5.68 -4.80
N ASN A 113 4.72 4.83 -5.16
CA ASN A 113 4.31 3.71 -4.31
C ASN A 113 5.45 2.70 -4.10
N PHE A 114 6.27 2.44 -5.12
CA PHE A 114 7.44 1.58 -4.99
C PHE A 114 8.47 2.16 -4.01
N MET A 115 8.77 3.46 -4.10
CA MET A 115 9.69 4.13 -3.18
C MET A 115 9.14 4.14 -1.74
N MET A 116 7.85 4.43 -1.58
CA MET A 116 7.18 4.38 -0.29
C MET A 116 7.21 2.97 0.31
N ALA A 117 6.95 1.93 -0.49
CA ALA A 117 6.99 0.55 -0.03
C ALA A 117 8.37 0.16 0.54
N MET A 118 9.47 0.55 -0.12
CA MET A 118 10.81 0.25 0.39
C MET A 118 11.06 0.87 1.77
N PHE A 119 10.77 2.16 1.92
CA PHE A 119 10.98 2.88 3.17
C PHE A 119 10.05 2.40 4.30
N TYR A 120 8.75 2.27 4.03
CA TYR A 120 7.77 1.88 5.05
C TYR A 120 8.00 0.46 5.56
N ASN A 121 8.40 -0.50 4.70
CA ASN A 121 8.71 -1.85 5.14
C ASN A 121 9.90 -1.90 6.11
N THR A 122 10.89 -1.02 5.96
CA THR A 122 11.99 -0.90 6.94
C THR A 122 11.48 -0.47 8.31
N ILE A 123 10.58 0.51 8.38
CA ILE A 123 9.99 0.97 9.65
C ILE A 123 9.16 -0.14 10.30
N ILE A 124 8.37 -0.88 9.52
CA ILE A 124 7.60 -2.03 10.01
C ILE A 124 8.56 -3.11 10.53
N SER A 125 9.65 -3.38 9.83
CA SER A 125 10.67 -4.34 10.27
C SER A 125 11.28 -3.95 11.62
N TRP A 126 11.58 -2.68 11.84
CA TRP A 126 12.05 -2.21 13.15
C TRP A 126 10.96 -2.37 14.22
N ALA A 127 9.71 -2.05 13.94
CA ALA A 127 8.61 -2.23 14.89
C ALA A 127 8.44 -3.71 15.28
N VAL A 128 8.50 -4.63 14.31
CA VAL A 128 8.46 -6.08 14.57
C VAL A 128 9.70 -6.52 15.36
N TYR A 129 10.89 -6.00 15.06
CA TYR A 129 12.09 -6.29 15.84
C TYR A 129 11.93 -5.89 17.32
N TYR A 130 11.46 -4.67 17.60
CA TYR A 130 11.19 -4.22 18.98
C TYR A 130 10.08 -5.03 19.64
N LEU A 131 9.03 -5.40 18.90
CA LEU A 131 7.96 -6.27 19.40
C LEU A 131 8.50 -7.64 19.81
N VAL A 132 9.27 -8.28 18.93
CA VAL A 132 9.88 -9.59 19.18
C VAL A 132 10.88 -9.52 20.34
N MET A 133 11.69 -8.46 20.43
CA MET A 133 12.61 -8.23 21.55
C MET A 133 11.89 -7.97 22.88
N SER A 134 10.64 -7.51 22.85
CA SER A 134 9.81 -7.35 24.06
C SER A 134 9.34 -8.70 24.62
N PHE A 135 9.23 -9.73 23.77
CA PHE A 135 8.81 -11.09 24.16
C PHE A 135 9.96 -12.09 24.26
N ASN A 136 11.10 -11.83 23.59
CA ASN A 136 12.27 -12.70 23.58
C ASN A 136 13.03 -12.62 24.91
N GLY A 137 12.53 -13.44 25.82
CA GLY A 137 12.94 -13.52 27.21
C GLY A 137 11.84 -12.93 28.05
N PHE A 138 11.22 -13.76 28.90
CA PHE A 138 10.54 -13.34 30.14
C PHE A 138 11.55 -12.65 31.08
N ARG A 139 12.29 -11.66 30.57
CA ARG A 139 13.14 -10.76 31.32
C ARG A 139 12.18 -9.78 31.98
N SER A 140 12.32 -9.63 33.28
CA SER A 140 11.57 -8.64 34.06
C SER A 140 11.83 -7.21 33.60
N GLU A 141 12.86 -6.99 32.78
CA GLU A 141 13.29 -5.67 32.33
C GLU A 141 13.54 -5.62 30.81
N LEU A 142 13.05 -4.54 30.18
CA LEU A 142 13.17 -4.31 28.75
C LEU A 142 14.60 -3.91 28.36
N PRO A 143 15.12 -4.31 27.18
CA PRO A 143 16.49 -4.03 26.75
C PRO A 143 16.88 -2.55 26.60
N TRP A 144 15.92 -1.63 26.59
CA TRP A 144 16.15 -0.18 26.52
C TRP A 144 15.90 0.53 27.86
N LYS A 145 15.63 -0.23 28.94
CA LYS A 145 15.48 0.33 30.29
C LYS A 145 16.84 0.67 30.92
N GLY A 146 17.88 -0.12 30.62
CA GLY A 146 19.17 -0.03 31.28
C GLY A 146 20.34 0.29 30.35
N CYS A 147 21.44 0.76 30.95
CA CYS A 147 22.68 1.09 30.24
C CYS A 147 23.72 -0.05 30.23
N HIS A 148 23.43 -1.21 30.81
CA HIS A 148 24.37 -2.34 30.91
C HIS A 148 24.30 -3.30 29.71
N HIS A 149 24.51 -2.79 28.50
CA HIS A 149 24.50 -3.58 27.28
C HIS A 149 25.74 -3.31 26.41
N ALA A 150 26.12 -4.29 25.59
CA ALA A 150 27.33 -4.23 24.76
C ALA A 150 27.29 -3.10 23.71
N TRP A 151 26.10 -2.61 23.36
CA TRP A 151 25.90 -1.52 22.40
C TRP A 151 25.87 -0.12 23.05
N ASN A 152 25.94 -0.03 24.38
CA ASN A 152 25.89 1.25 25.09
C ASN A 152 27.28 1.86 25.24
N THR A 153 27.34 3.20 25.23
CA THR A 153 28.57 3.99 25.41
C THR A 153 28.64 4.61 26.80
N GLU A 154 29.80 5.19 27.16
CA GLU A 154 30.03 5.84 28.47
C GLU A 154 29.05 7.00 28.75
N CYS A 155 28.42 7.55 27.72
CA CYS A 155 27.42 8.63 27.84
C CYS A 155 26.00 8.13 28.13
N CYS A 156 25.78 6.82 28.28
CA CYS A 156 24.44 6.29 28.55
C CYS A 156 23.99 6.66 29.96
N VAL A 157 22.89 7.41 30.05
CA VAL A 157 22.24 7.76 31.32
C VAL A 157 20.89 7.05 31.35
N ALA A 158 20.72 6.11 32.28
CA ALA A 158 19.43 5.48 32.50
C ALA A 158 18.48 6.51 33.12
N ALA A 159 17.24 6.55 32.65
CA ALA A 159 16.23 7.40 33.27
C ALA A 159 15.89 6.81 34.65
N ASP A 160 16.18 7.54 35.72
CA ASP A 160 15.71 7.20 37.07
C ASP A 160 14.19 7.29 37.09
N VAL A 161 13.52 6.14 36.97
CA VAL A 161 12.10 6.05 37.25
C VAL A 161 11.95 6.18 38.77
N LYS A 162 11.75 7.41 39.25
CA LYS A 162 11.13 7.59 40.57
C LYS A 162 9.74 6.99 40.48
N GLU A 163 9.56 5.82 41.08
CA GLU A 163 8.25 5.23 41.34
C GLU A 163 7.42 6.27 42.09
N TYR A 164 6.34 6.74 41.46
CA TYR A 164 5.25 7.46 42.11
C TYR A 164 4.14 6.45 42.45
#